data_AF-A0A256ZF25-F1
#
_entry.id   AF-A0A256ZF25-F1
#
_cell.length_a   1.000
_cell.length_b   1.000
_cell.length_c   1.000
_cell.angle_alpha   90.00
_cell.angle_beta   90.00
_cell.angle_gamma   90.00
#
_symmetry.space_group_name_H-M   'P 1'
#
loop_
_entity.id
_entity.type
_entity.pdbx_description
1 polymer ?
#
loop_
_entity_poly.entity_id
_entity_poly.type
_entity_poly.pdbx_seq_one_letter_code
_entity_poly.pdbx_strand_id
1 'polypeptide(L)' 'MDRVTGYELEGLALNGLLKEFELVDCRKERGIRYSKITAVTLDGKQLETECMEYSRVVRIYLVLLKYRDWGRSLVRR' A
#
# COMPACT_ATOMS: atom_id res chain seq x y z
N MET A 1 4.61 12.44 -5.39
CA MET A 1 4.24 11.05 -5.08
C MET A 1 4.68 10.21 -6.25
N ASP A 2 5.46 9.17 -5.99
CA ASP A 2 5.97 8.28 -7.04
C ASP A 2 5.01 7.12 -7.23
N ARG A 3 4.74 6.77 -8.49
CA ARG A 3 3.85 5.66 -8.81
C ARG A 3 4.58 4.33 -8.69
N VAL A 4 3.97 3.37 -7.99
CA VAL A 4 4.47 2.01 -7.78
C VAL A 4 3.37 0.98 -7.98
N THR A 5 3.75 -0.25 -8.25
CA THR A 5 2.85 -1.40 -8.30
C THR A 5 2.51 -1.91 -6.91
N GLY A 6 1.47 -2.75 -6.80
CA GLY A 6 1.15 -3.45 -5.56
C GLY A 6 2.30 -4.33 -5.06
N TYR A 7 3.00 -5.01 -5.97
CA TYR A 7 4.13 -5.88 -5.63
C TYR A 7 5.32 -5.12 -5.04
N GLU A 8 5.61 -3.93 -5.54
CA GLU A 8 6.65 -3.06 -4.98
C GLU A 8 6.29 -2.62 -3.55
N LEU A 9 5.02 -2.25 -3.30
CA LEU A 9 4.56 -1.94 -1.95
C LEU A 9 4.63 -3.15 -1.01
N GLU A 10 4.26 -4.33 -1.49
CA GLU A 10 4.37 -5.57 -0.72
C GLU A 10 5.82 -5.87 -0.33
N GLY A 11 6.76 -5.71 -1.27
CA GLY A 11 8.19 -5.85 -1.00
C GLY A 11 8.68 -4.87 0.06
N LEU A 12 8.29 -3.60 -0.01
CA LEU A 12 8.62 -2.60 1.01
C LEU A 12 8.02 -2.94 2.37
N ALA A 13 6.75 -3.37 2.42
CA ALA A 13 6.08 -3.73 3.66
C ALA A 13 6.72 -4.96 4.31
N LEU A 14 7.02 -5.99 3.52
CA LEU A 14 7.65 -7.23 3.99
C LEU A 14 8.99 -6.97 4.68
N ASN A 15 9.76 -6.01 4.16
CA ASN A 15 11.06 -5.59 4.69
C ASN A 15 10.95 -4.50 5.79
N GLY A 16 9.75 -4.12 6.21
CA GLY A 16 9.54 -3.11 7.25
C GLY A 16 9.90 -1.69 6.84
N LEU A 17 9.97 -1.40 5.53
CA LEU A 17 10.40 -0.10 4.98
C LEU A 17 9.25 0.92 4.82
N LEU A 18 8.00 0.51 5.08
CA LEU A 18 6.85 1.42 5.10
C LEU A 18 6.61 1.96 6.52
N LYS A 19 6.56 3.29 6.63
CA LYS A 19 6.17 3.99 7.86
C LYS A 19 4.65 3.91 8.08
N GLU A 20 3.89 4.24 7.04
CA GLU A 20 2.43 4.25 7.02
C GLU A 20 1.89 4.01 5.61
N PHE A 21 0.66 3.52 5.52
CA PHE A 21 -0.04 3.32 4.26
C PHE A 21 -1.55 3.34 4.49
N GLU A 22 -2.29 3.84 3.50
CA GLU A 22 -3.74 4.05 3.57
C GLU A 22 -4.41 3.64 2.26
N LEU A 23 -5.68 3.27 2.37
CA LEU A 23 -6.54 3.03 1.22
C LEU A 23 -7.35 4.29 0.93
N VAL A 24 -7.17 4.87 -0.26
CA VAL A 24 -7.77 6.15 -0.65
C VAL A 24 -8.71 5.95 -1.83
N ASP A 25 -9.89 6.55 -1.76
CA ASP A 25 -10.85 6.51 -2.86
C ASP A 25 -10.42 7.38 -4.04
N CYS A 26 -10.56 6.83 -5.24
CA CYS A 26 -10.29 7.54 -6.48
C CYS A 26 -11.57 8.03 -7.15
N ARG A 27 -12.44 7.09 -7.54
CA ARG A 27 -13.64 7.36 -8.31
C ARG A 27 -14.65 6.22 -8.18
N LYS A 28 -15.89 6.48 -8.60
CA LYS A 28 -16.93 5.47 -8.79
C LYS A 28 -17.41 5.54 -10.23
N GLU A 29 -17.36 4.42 -10.94
CA GLU A 29 -17.72 4.35 -12.36
C GLU A 29 -18.63 3.15 -12.59
N ARG A 30 -19.82 3.38 -13.17
CA ARG A 30 -20.83 2.33 -13.42
C ARG A 30 -21.13 1.45 -12.19
N GLY A 31 -21.16 2.06 -11.01
CA GLY A 31 -21.39 1.35 -9.74
C GLY A 31 -20.14 0.70 -9.12
N ILE A 32 -19.04 0.62 -9.84
CA ILE A 32 -17.77 0.02 -9.39
C ILE A 32 -16.94 1.09 -8.67
N ARG A 33 -16.50 0.79 -7.44
CA ARG A 33 -15.61 1.66 -6.66
C ARG A 33 -14.16 1.40 -7.07
N TYR A 34 -13.41 2.47 -7.32
CA TYR A 34 -11.98 2.44 -7.58
C TYR A 34 -11.25 3.16 -6.46
N SER A 35 -10.19 2.52 -5.96
CA SER A 35 -9.35 3.04 -4.89
C SER A 35 -7.88 2.78 -5.22
N LYS A 36 -6.98 3.49 -4.55
CA LYS A 36 -5.52 3.32 -4.61
C LYS A 36 -4.95 3.18 -3.21
N ILE A 37 -3.72 2.73 -3.11
CA ILE A 37 -2.97 2.78 -1.85
C ILE A 37 -2.01 3.96 -1.93
N THR A 38 -1.98 4.77 -0.88
CA THR A 38 -0.93 5.75 -0.62
C THR A 38 -0.03 5.21 0.49
N ALA A 39 1.27 5.47 0.41
CA ALA A 39 2.22 5.03 1.42
C ALA A 39 3.34 6.06 1.63
N VAL A 40 3.90 6.05 2.83
CA VAL A 40 5.11 6.80 3.19
C VAL A 40 6.15 5.79 3.66
N THR A 41 7.33 5.84 3.06
CA THR A 41 8.47 5.01 3.47
C THR A 41 9.16 5.58 4.71
N LEU A 42 10.06 4.81 5.35
CA LEU A 42 10.82 5.26 6.51
C LEU A 42 11.71 6.49 6.22
N ASP A 43 12.20 6.63 4.99
CA ASP A 43 12.98 7.79 4.50
C ASP A 43 12.09 8.95 4.02
N GLY A 44 10.77 8.86 4.19
CA GLY A 44 9.82 9.95 3.91
C GLY A 44 9.36 10.04 2.46
N LYS A 45 9.73 9.08 1.60
CA LYS A 45 9.25 9.02 0.22
C LYS A 45 7.76 8.70 0.19
N GLN A 46 7.02 9.51 -0.58
CA GLN A 46 5.58 9.31 -0.76
C GLN A 46 5.31 8.50 -2.04
N LEU A 47 4.61 7.38 -1.88
CA LEU A 47 4.32 6.42 -2.94
C LEU A 47 2.81 6.29 -3.15
N GLU A 48 2.39 6.02 -4.38
CA GLU A 48 1.00 5.67 -4.68
C GLU A 48 0.87 4.56 -5.71
N THR A 49 -0.20 3.76 -5.62
CA THR A 49 -0.59 2.86 -6.71
C THR A 49 -1.46 3.58 -7.73
N GLU A 50 -1.62 2.96 -8.90
CA GLU A 50 -2.72 3.32 -9.78
C GLU A 50 -4.09 3.07 -9.11
N CYS A 51 -5.12 3.75 -9.62
CA CYS A 51 -6.50 3.53 -9.19
C CYS A 51 -7.02 2.24 -9.80
N MET A 52 -7.30 1.24 -8.96
CA MET A 52 -7.79 -0.07 -9.34
C MET A 52 -9.17 -0.30 -8.75
N GLU A 53 -9.90 -1.30 -9.25
CA GLU A 53 -11.13 -1.73 -8.60
C GLU A 53 -10.89 -2.06 -7.13
N TYR A 54 -11.80 -1.61 -6.26
CA TYR A 54 -11.72 -1.77 -4.81
C TYR A 54 -11.44 -3.24 -4.43
N SER A 55 -12.10 -4.17 -5.11
CA SER A 55 -11.95 -5.63 -4.91
C SER A 55 -10.51 -6.14 -5.09
N ARG A 56 -9.71 -5.48 -5.94
CA ARG A 56 -8.30 -5.81 -6.20
C ARG A 56 -7.39 -5.13 -5.19
N VAL A 57 -7.53 -3.82 -5.03
CA VAL A 57 -6.64 -3.02 -4.17
C VAL A 57 -6.79 -3.36 -2.69
N VAL A 58 -7.99 -3.74 -2.23
CA VAL A 58 -8.22 -4.14 -0.84
C VAL A 58 -7.42 -5.40 -0.46
N ARG A 59 -7.19 -6.32 -1.41
CA ARG A 59 -6.40 -7.54 -1.17
C ARG A 59 -4.94 -7.19 -0.91
N ILE A 60 -4.39 -6.29 -1.73
CA ILE A 60 -3.02 -5.78 -1.54
C ILE A 60 -2.93 -5.09 -0.18
N TYR A 61 -3.88 -4.22 0.16
CA TYR A 61 -3.90 -3.52 1.44
C TYR A 61 -3.90 -4.48 2.65
N LEU A 62 -4.69 -5.56 2.61
CA LEU A 62 -4.71 -6.58 3.65
C LEU A 62 -3.36 -7.31 3.79
N VAL A 63 -2.67 -7.57 2.67
CA VAL A 63 -1.31 -8.13 2.69
C VAL A 63 -0.33 -7.14 3.34
N LEU A 64 -0.40 -5.85 3.01
CA LEU A 64 0.44 -4.83 3.65
C LEU A 64 0.20 -4.76 5.16
N LEU A 65 -1.05 -4.86 5.62
CA LEU A 65 -1.37 -4.92 7.06
C LEU A 65 -0.71 -6.13 7.73
N LYS A 66 -0.74 -7.31 7.10
CA LYS A 66 -0.11 -8.51 7.64
C LYS A 66 1.42 -8.37 7.68
N TYR A 67 2.01 -7.80 6.64
CA TYR A 67 3.45 -7.59 6.56
C TYR A 67 3.93 -6.47 7.47
N ARG A 68 3.11 -5.48 7.83
CA ARG A 68 3.51 -4.42 8.77
C ARG A 68 3.99 -4.98 10.10
N ASP A 69 3.27 -5.95 10.66
CA ASP A 69 3.63 -6.51 11.96
C ASP A 69 4.89 -7.38 11.84
N TRP A 70 5.02 -8.14 10.76
CA TRP A 70 6.20 -8.93 10.42
C TRP A 70 7.44 -8.04 10.18
N GLY A 71 7.38 -7.10 9.25
CA GLY A 71 8.49 -6.23 8.87
C GLY A 71 8.98 -5.37 10.03
N ARG A 72 8.08 -4.89 10.90
CA ARG A 72 8.48 -4.20 12.14
C ARG A 72 9.30 -5.08 13.07
N SER A 73 9.10 -6.39 13.09
CA SER A 73 9.92 -7.30 13.90
C SER A 73 11.34 -7.47 13.35
N LEU A 74 11.54 -7.29 12.04
CA LEU A 74 12.85 -7.39 11.38
C LEU A 74 13.70 -6.13 11.62
N VAL A 75 13.11 -4.95 11.48
CA VAL A 75 13.83 -3.65 11.58
C VAL A 75 14.14 -3.24 13.02
N ARG A 76 13.50 -3.87 14.02
CA ARG A 76 13.74 -3.59 15.46
C ARG A 76 14.91 -4.38 16.07
N ARG A 77 15.66 -5.14 15.28
CA ARG A 77 16.93 -5.78 15.70
C ARG A 77 18.11 -4.92 15.29
#